data_AF-A0A919ZYQ8-F1
#
_entry.id   AF-A0A919ZYQ8-F1
#
_cell.length_a   1.000
_cell.length_b   1.000
_cell.length_c   1.000
_cell.angle_alpha   90.00
_cell.angle_beta   90.00
_cell.angle_gamma   90.00
#
_symmetry.space_group_name_H-M   'P 1'
#
loop_
_entity.id
_entity.type
_entity.pdbx_description
1 polymer ?
#
loop_
_entity_poly.entity_id
_entity_poly.type
_entity_poly.pdbx_seq_one_letter_code
_entity_poly.pdbx_strand_id
1 'polypeptide(L)'
;MIKQYLHLVSSTKSQIIIFVLLNICGLIFLFLPHNIFTNMLDLELYYGKDNVVSNFNAIGPEGRSVYVLSSLILDTLYPILYTSLFLGAYVKLFKSSGVILFIPLIAFSFDILENLQITRLVLKLSKC
;
A
#
# COMPACT_ATOMS: atom_id res chain seq x y z
N MET A 1 -6.07 22.70 9.19
CA MET A 1 -5.34 21.46 8.85
C MET A 1 -5.98 20.67 7.70
N ILE A 2 -7.14 20.00 7.85
CA ILE A 2 -7.73 19.14 6.79
C ILE A 2 -8.03 19.91 5.49
N LYS A 3 -8.72 21.06 5.56
CA LYS A 3 -9.03 21.88 4.37
C LYS A 3 -7.79 22.37 3.63
N GLN A 4 -6.73 22.72 4.37
CA GLN A 4 -5.45 23.16 3.79
C GLN A 4 -4.75 22.01 3.07
N TYR A 5 -4.75 20.82 3.67
CA TYR A 5 -4.22 19.62 3.03
C TYR A 5 -5.00 19.25 1.77
N LEU A 6 -6.34 19.22 1.83
CA LEU A 6 -7.19 18.97 0.66
C LEU A 6 -6.92 19.97 -0.48
N HIS A 7 -6.80 21.25 -0.15
CA HIS A 7 -6.43 22.27 -1.12
C HIS A 7 -5.04 22.01 -1.74
N LEU A 8 -4.04 21.68 -0.92
CA LEU A 8 -2.69 21.35 -1.38
C LEU A 8 -2.69 20.16 -2.35
N VAL A 9 -3.32 19.05 -1.99
CA VAL A 9 -3.33 17.83 -2.81
C VAL A 9 -4.22 17.97 -4.05
N SER A 10 -5.20 18.88 -4.04
CA SER A 10 -6.06 19.14 -5.21
C SER A 10 -5.39 19.97 -6.31
N SER A 11 -4.25 20.62 -6.02
CA SER A 11 -3.53 21.40 -7.04
C SER A 11 -2.97 20.50 -8.14
N THR A 12 -2.99 20.97 -9.40
CA THR A 12 -2.48 20.18 -10.55
C THR A 12 -1.03 19.75 -10.36
N LYS A 13 -0.19 20.63 -9.82
CA LYS A 13 1.22 20.34 -9.55
C LYS A 13 1.35 19.19 -8.54
N SER A 14 0.63 19.25 -7.42
CA SER A 14 0.65 18.18 -6.43
C SER A 14 0.13 16.86 -7.00
N GLN A 15 -0.96 16.89 -7.77
CA GLN A 15 -1.50 15.68 -8.43
C GLN A 15 -0.48 15.00 -9.33
N ILE A 16 0.24 15.77 -10.16
CA ILE A 16 1.30 15.22 -11.02
C ILE A 16 2.44 14.63 -10.18
N ILE A 17 2.88 15.34 -9.15
CA ILE A 17 3.97 14.86 -8.26
C ILE A 17 3.54 13.56 -7.57
N ILE A 18 2.35 13.52 -6.98
CA ILE A 18 1.82 12.34 -6.28
C ILE A 18 1.68 11.18 -7.27
N PHE A 19 1.18 11.42 -8.49
CA PHE A 19 1.06 10.40 -9.52
C PHE A 19 2.43 9.82 -9.90
N VAL A 20 3.44 10.67 -10.11
CA VAL A 20 4.81 10.21 -10.40
C VAL A 20 5.37 9.39 -9.24
N LEU A 21 5.24 9.87 -8.00
CA LEU A 21 5.70 9.16 -6.82
C LEU A 21 4.99 7.80 -6.64
N LEU A 22 3.69 7.73 -6.92
CA LEU A 22 2.92 6.49 -6.87
C LEU A 22 3.46 5.46 -7.86
N ASN A 23 3.75 5.88 -9.09
CA ASN A 23 4.32 5.00 -10.11
C ASN A 23 5.75 4.57 -9.76
N ILE A 24 6.58 5.47 -9.20
CA ILE A 24 7.91 5.12 -8.70
C ILE A 24 7.79 4.07 -7.58
N CYS A 25 6.86 4.24 -6.64
CA CYS A 25 6.61 3.28 -5.58
C CYS A 25 6.21 1.90 -6.16
N GLY A 26 5.28 1.88 -7.12
CA GLY A 26 4.88 0.68 -7.84
C GLY A 26 6.04 -0.01 -8.58
N LEU A 27 6.92 0.76 -9.22
CA LEU A 27 8.13 0.23 -9.85
C LEU A 27 9.07 -0.41 -8.83
N ILE A 28 9.24 0.17 -7.64
CA ILE A 28 10.09 -0.41 -6.59
C ILE A 28 9.57 -1.79 -6.19
N PHE A 29 8.25 -1.99 -6.05
CA PHE A 29 7.66 -3.30 -5.77
C PHE A 29 8.04 -4.35 -6.82
N LEU A 30 7.97 -4.01 -8.11
CA LEU A 30 8.32 -4.92 -9.20
C LEU A 30 9.78 -5.39 -9.16
N PHE A 31 10.67 -4.56 -8.63
CA PHE A 31 12.11 -4.83 -8.54
C PHE A 31 12.54 -5.35 -7.17
N LEU A 32 11.61 -5.68 -6.27
CA LEU A 32 11.97 -6.30 -4.99
C LEU A 32 12.68 -7.66 -5.24
N PRO A 33 13.77 -7.94 -4.50
CA PRO A 33 14.53 -9.17 -4.66
C PRO A 33 13.75 -10.40 -4.13
N HIS A 34 14.33 -11.59 -4.27
CA HIS A 34 13.81 -12.85 -3.70
C HIS A 34 12.40 -13.25 -4.16
N ASN A 35 12.00 -12.86 -5.38
CA ASN A 35 10.68 -13.14 -5.94
C ASN A 35 9.52 -12.68 -5.04
N ILE A 36 9.74 -11.64 -4.23
CA ILE A 36 8.73 -11.14 -3.29
C ILE A 36 7.48 -10.71 -4.07
N PHE A 37 7.63 -9.90 -5.11
CA PHE A 37 6.49 -9.35 -5.85
C PHE A 37 5.50 -10.42 -6.32
N THR A 38 5.95 -11.58 -6.80
CA THR A 38 5.06 -12.64 -7.30
C THR A 38 4.46 -13.52 -6.20
N ASN A 39 4.94 -13.37 -4.96
CA ASN A 39 4.54 -14.18 -3.81
C ASN A 39 4.00 -13.33 -2.65
N MET A 40 3.78 -12.03 -2.87
CA MET A 40 3.16 -11.15 -1.88
C MET A 40 1.70 -11.56 -1.68
N LEU A 41 1.29 -11.65 -0.41
CA LEU A 41 -0.06 -12.09 -0.05
C LEU A 41 -1.09 -10.99 -0.27
N ASP A 42 -0.70 -9.72 -0.17
CA ASP A 42 -1.53 -8.53 -0.41
C ASP A 42 -1.95 -8.35 -1.88
N LEU A 43 -1.30 -9.06 -2.82
CA LEU A 43 -1.71 -9.12 -4.22
C LEU A 43 -2.71 -10.25 -4.49
N GLU A 44 -2.91 -11.17 -3.55
CA GLU A 44 -3.88 -12.25 -3.66
C GLU A 44 -5.26 -11.76 -3.21
N LEU A 45 -6.31 -12.05 -4.00
CA LEU A 45 -7.68 -11.73 -3.61
C LEU A 45 -8.10 -12.44 -2.32
N TYR A 46 -7.56 -13.64 -2.08
CA TYR A 46 -7.73 -14.42 -0.86
C TYR A 46 -6.54 -15.35 -0.69
N TYR A 47 -6.16 -15.67 0.55
CA TYR A 47 -5.11 -16.65 0.83
C TYR A 47 -5.48 -17.55 2.01
N GLY A 48 -5.12 -18.84 1.88
CA GLY A 48 -5.22 -19.83 2.95
C GLY A 48 -3.86 -20.11 3.61
N LYS A 49 -3.86 -21.03 4.59
CA LYS A 49 -2.62 -21.47 5.24
C LYS A 49 -1.60 -22.03 4.26
N ASP A 50 -2.06 -22.79 3.26
CA ASP A 50 -1.18 -23.44 2.30
C ASP A 50 -0.52 -22.42 1.36
N ASN A 51 -1.26 -21.38 0.93
CA ASN A 51 -0.70 -20.24 0.19
C ASN A 51 0.39 -19.55 0.99
N VAL A 52 0.12 -19.23 2.27
CA VAL A 52 1.07 -18.56 3.15
C VAL A 52 2.38 -19.35 3.26
N VAL A 53 2.29 -20.66 3.52
CA VAL A 53 3.48 -21.51 3.64
C VAL A 53 4.23 -21.61 2.31
N SER A 54 3.51 -21.83 1.21
CA SER A 54 4.10 -21.94 -0.12
C SER A 54 4.84 -20.66 -0.52
N ASN A 55 4.18 -19.51 -0.42
CA ASN A 55 4.73 -18.21 -0.81
C ASN A 55 5.92 -17.83 0.07
N PHE A 56 5.83 -18.03 1.38
CA PHE A 56 6.93 -17.71 2.29
C PHE A 56 8.12 -18.66 2.12
N ASN A 57 7.89 -19.91 1.68
CA ASN A 57 8.98 -20.81 1.31
C ASN A 57 9.64 -20.38 0.00
N ALA A 58 8.86 -19.94 -0.99
CA ALA A 58 9.38 -19.42 -2.26
C ALA A 58 10.22 -18.14 -2.08
N ILE A 59 9.82 -17.26 -1.15
CA ILE A 59 10.56 -16.04 -0.79
C ILE A 59 11.85 -16.36 -0.01
N GLY A 60 11.83 -17.42 0.81
CA GLY A 60 12.95 -17.83 1.64
C GLY A 60 13.20 -16.93 2.87
N PRO A 61 14.12 -17.32 3.77
CA PRO A 61 14.30 -16.66 5.06
C PRO A 61 14.82 -15.21 4.95
N GLU A 62 15.79 -14.96 4.07
CA GLU A 62 16.32 -13.61 3.84
C GLU A 62 15.27 -12.70 3.20
N GLY A 63 14.54 -13.23 2.20
CA GLY A 63 13.46 -12.51 1.54
C GLY A 63 12.31 -12.15 2.48
N ARG A 64 12.00 -12.96 3.50
CA ARG A 64 10.97 -12.64 4.50
C ARG A 64 11.31 -11.38 5.29
N SER A 65 12.58 -11.15 5.60
CA SER A 65 13.01 -9.92 6.30
C SER A 65 12.83 -8.70 5.41
N VAL A 66 13.17 -8.82 4.13
CA VAL A 66 12.95 -7.77 3.12
C VAL A 66 11.45 -7.53 2.92
N TYR A 67 10.63 -8.58 2.90
CA TYR A 67 9.18 -8.47 2.78
C TYR A 67 8.58 -7.69 3.95
N VAL A 68 8.95 -8.01 5.19
CA VAL A 68 8.50 -7.22 6.35
C VAL A 68 8.87 -5.74 6.21
N LEU A 69 10.10 -5.44 5.76
CA LEU A 69 10.53 -4.06 5.58
C LEU A 69 9.75 -3.35 4.47
N SER A 70 9.54 -4.00 3.32
CA SER A 70 8.71 -3.45 2.25
C SER A 70 7.27 -3.25 2.70
N SER A 71 6.73 -4.18 3.50
CA SER A 71 5.35 -4.13 3.98
C SER A 71 5.10 -3.04 5.04
N LEU A 72 6.16 -2.62 5.73
CA LEU A 72 6.07 -1.47 6.64
C LEU A 72 6.30 -0.14 5.92
N ILE A 73 7.18 -0.09 4.92
CA ILE A 73 7.57 1.16 4.25
C ILE A 73 6.72 1.42 3.01
N LEU A 74 6.87 0.58 1.98
CA LEU A 74 6.26 0.81 0.66
C LEU A 74 4.74 0.68 0.74
N ASP A 75 4.28 -0.34 1.45
CA ASP A 75 2.87 -0.65 1.74
C ASP A 75 2.19 0.38 2.67
N THR A 76 2.96 1.26 3.33
CA THR A 76 2.40 2.44 4.02
C THR A 76 2.42 3.67 3.10
N LEU A 77 3.50 3.86 2.35
CA LEU A 77 3.66 5.01 1.45
C LEU A 77 2.68 4.96 0.27
N TYR A 78 2.47 3.78 -0.32
CA TYR A 78 1.61 3.60 -1.48
C TYR A 78 0.15 3.99 -1.16
N PRO A 79 -0.45 3.53 -0.03
CA PRO A 79 -1.77 3.98 0.35
C PRO A 79 -1.90 5.46 0.69
N ILE A 80 -0.88 6.06 1.31
CA ILE A 80 -0.85 7.51 1.53
C ILE A 80 -0.88 8.26 0.19
N LEU A 81 -0.08 7.82 -0.79
CA LEU A 81 0.01 8.46 -2.09
C LEU A 81 -1.30 8.32 -2.88
N TYR A 82 -1.86 7.12 -3.04
CA TYR A 82 -3.11 6.99 -3.79
C TYR A 82 -4.26 7.71 -3.07
N THR A 83 -4.32 7.67 -1.74
CA THR A 83 -5.36 8.36 -0.97
C THR A 83 -5.27 9.87 -1.18
N SER A 84 -4.06 10.43 -1.12
CA SER A 84 -3.81 11.84 -1.43
C SER A 84 -4.23 12.20 -2.86
N LEU A 85 -3.93 11.32 -3.82
CA LEU A 85 -4.26 11.48 -5.23
C LEU A 85 -5.78 11.56 -5.41
N PHE A 86 -6.52 10.55 -4.93
CA PHE A 86 -7.97 10.48 -5.08
C PHE A 86 -8.69 11.58 -4.31
N LEU A 87 -8.26 11.91 -3.08
CA LEU A 87 -8.85 13.03 -2.33
C LEU A 87 -8.69 14.35 -3.10
N GLY A 88 -7.50 14.62 -3.64
CA GLY A 88 -7.26 15.83 -4.42
C GLY A 88 -8.04 15.86 -5.74
N ALA A 89 -8.12 14.74 -6.45
CA ALA A 89 -8.92 14.59 -7.66
C ALA A 89 -10.41 14.81 -7.36
N TYR A 90 -10.93 14.21 -6.29
CA TYR A 90 -12.32 14.37 -5.89
C TYR A 90 -12.65 15.82 -5.54
N VAL A 91 -11.81 16.51 -4.75
CA VAL A 91 -12.03 17.92 -4.41
C VAL A 91 -12.02 18.81 -5.65
N LYS A 92 -11.16 18.51 -6.63
CA LYS A 92 -11.06 19.28 -7.87
C LYS A 92 -12.24 19.04 -8.83
N LEU A 93 -12.68 17.79 -8.95
CA LEU A 93 -13.75 17.38 -9.89
C LEU A 93 -15.14 17.61 -9.31
N PHE A 94 -15.30 17.37 -8.01
CA PHE A 94 -16.56 17.48 -7.30
C PHE A 94 -16.43 18.60 -6.27
N LYS A 95 -17.09 19.73 -6.53
CA LYS A 95 -17.11 20.91 -5.64
C LYS A 95 -17.74 20.65 -4.27
N SER A 96 -18.27 19.43 -4.02
CA SER A 96 -18.89 19.00 -2.77
C SER A 96 -18.03 17.92 -2.09
N SER A 97 -17.47 18.27 -0.93
CA SER A 97 -16.67 17.43 -0.05
C SER A 97 -17.55 16.55 0.85
N GLY A 98 -18.44 15.76 0.23
CA GLY A 98 -19.40 14.89 0.92
C GLY A 98 -18.81 13.54 1.36
N VAL A 99 -19.70 12.56 1.54
CA VAL A 99 -19.36 11.20 2.02
C VAL A 99 -18.35 10.47 1.11
N ILE A 100 -18.25 10.87 -0.17
CA ILE A 100 -17.35 10.27 -1.15
C ILE A 100 -15.86 10.36 -0.75
N LEU A 101 -15.48 11.35 0.08
CA LEU A 101 -14.12 11.48 0.58
C LEU A 101 -13.76 10.39 1.61
N PHE A 102 -14.74 9.70 2.20
CA PHE A 102 -14.47 8.57 3.09
C PHE A 102 -14.05 7.31 2.34
N ILE A 103 -14.39 7.16 1.05
CA ILE A 103 -14.04 5.97 0.27
C ILE A 103 -12.52 5.72 0.26
N PRO A 104 -11.67 6.67 -0.17
CA PRO A 104 -10.22 6.43 -0.16
C PRO A 104 -9.65 6.28 1.26
N LEU A 105 -10.26 6.90 2.27
CA LEU A 105 -9.83 6.77 3.67
C LEU A 105 -10.15 5.39 4.27
N ILE A 106 -11.30 4.82 3.90
CA ILE A 106 -11.69 3.46 4.29
C ILE A 106 -10.75 2.46 3.62
N ALA A 107 -10.52 2.60 2.30
CA ALA A 107 -9.55 1.77 1.58
C ALA A 107 -8.16 1.82 2.23
N PHE A 108 -7.67 3.03 2.52
CA PHE A 108 -6.40 3.23 3.24
C PHE A 108 -6.36 2.46 4.57
N SER A 109 -7.45 2.49 5.33
CA SER A 109 -7.52 1.81 6.62
C SER A 109 -7.46 0.29 6.46
N PHE A 110 -8.11 -0.27 5.44
CA PHE A 110 -8.05 -1.71 5.15
C PHE A 110 -6.63 -2.14 4.74
N ASP A 111 -5.96 -1.39 3.87
CA ASP A 111 -4.58 -1.70 3.45
C ASP A 111 -3.64 -1.73 4.67
N ILE A 112 -3.71 -0.71 5.54
CA ILE A 112 -2.85 -0.68 6.74
C ILE A 112 -3.13 -1.87 7.67
N LEU A 113 -4.40 -2.25 7.85
CA LEU A 113 -4.75 -3.40 8.69
C LEU A 113 -4.27 -4.72 8.09
N GLU A 114 -4.38 -4.87 6.77
CA GLU A 114 -3.86 -6.04 6.04
C GLU A 114 -2.33 -6.14 6.16
N ASN A 115 -1.61 -5.06 5.94
CA ASN A 115 -0.14 -5.03 6.01
C ASN A 115 0.36 -5.36 7.43
N LEU A 116 -0.35 -4.90 8.47
CA LEU A 116 -0.08 -5.26 9.86
C LEU A 116 -0.35 -6.76 10.12
N GLN A 117 -1.43 -7.31 9.56
CA GLN A 117 -1.74 -8.74 9.67
C GLN A 117 -0.67 -9.61 9.00
N ILE A 118 -0.27 -9.28 7.77
CA ILE A 118 0.77 -9.98 7.01
C ILE A 118 2.10 -9.90 7.74
N THR A 119 2.51 -8.71 8.19
CA THR A 119 3.75 -8.53 8.97
C THR A 119 3.77 -9.42 10.21
N ARG A 120 2.67 -9.48 10.96
CA ARG A 120 2.55 -10.35 12.14
C ARG A 120 2.66 -11.83 11.77
N LEU A 121 2.11 -12.23 10.62
CA LEU A 121 2.16 -13.60 10.14
C LEU A 121 3.59 -14.01 9.76
N VAL A 122 4.30 -13.17 9.00
CA VAL A 122 5.72 -13.40 8.63
C VAL A 122 6.58 -13.52 9.88
N LEU A 123 6.45 -12.59 10.84
CA LEU A 123 7.22 -12.61 12.08
C LEU A 123 6.95 -13.85 12.95
N LYS A 124 5.75 -14.42 12.89
CA LYS A 124 5.42 -15.66 13.60
C LYS A 124 6.05 -16.88 12.91
N LEU A 125 6.02 -16.93 11.58
CA LEU A 125 6.59 -18.02 10.78
C LEU A 125 8.12 -18.04 10.80
N SER A 126 8.78 -16.88 10.91
CA SER A 126 10.24 -16.80 10.98
C SER A 126 10.84 -17.17 12.34
N LYS A 127 10.01 -17.45 13.37
CA LYS A 127 10.44 -17.91 14.70
C LYS A 127 10.37 -19.44 14.86
N CYS A 128 9.83 -20.15 13.88
CA CYS A 128 9.79 -21.61 13.81
C CYS A 128 10.92 -22.12 12.92
#